data_AF-A0A6A4Z833-F1
#
_entry.id   AF-A0A6A4Z833-F1
#
_cell.length_a   1.000
_cell.length_b   1.000
_cell.length_c   1.000
_cell.angle_alpha   90.00
_cell.angle_beta   90.00
_cell.angle_gamma   90.00
#
_symmetry.space_group_name_H-M   'P 1'
#
loop_
_entity.id
_entity.type
_entity.pdbx_description
1 polymer ?
#
loop_
_entity_poly.entity_id
_entity_poly.type
_entity_poly.pdbx_seq_one_letter_code
_entity_poly.pdbx_strand_id
1 'polypeptide(L)'
;MTIDDLRSSRNDDMTAMATALDKIHATVLDASTRKRQINRERRSKKKGAEMAQFDVGDFVLYMNVWSISHSKLSVTWRGRAQVVKIASDWIFEIQNLVTGVVGEAYSSRLKFFADDALDVTEELLCHIAHKANGHVVDQFLDCCYNDRLTAFEVCVRWRCQQEIEDSWEPAAKLLEDVPTAF
;
A
#
# COMPACT_ATOMS: atom_id res chain seq x y z
N MET A 1 43.87 -36.90 19.85
CA MET A 1 42.65 -36.24 19.36
C MET A 1 42.18 -37.01 18.15
N THR A 2 41.08 -37.74 18.32
CA THR A 2 40.57 -38.73 17.38
C THR A 2 39.56 -38.07 16.44
N ILE A 3 39.36 -38.60 15.23
CA ILE A 3 38.41 -38.03 14.25
C ILE A 3 36.99 -37.94 14.82
N ASP A 4 36.62 -38.86 15.71
CA ASP A 4 35.31 -38.85 16.37
C ASP A 4 35.18 -37.73 17.41
N ASP A 5 36.27 -37.35 18.09
CA ASP A 5 36.27 -36.21 19.02
C ASP A 5 36.00 -34.89 18.27
N LEU A 6 36.59 -34.75 17.07
CA LEU A 6 36.37 -33.60 16.21
C LEU A 6 34.94 -33.54 15.66
N ARG A 7 34.36 -34.70 15.34
CA ARG A 7 32.97 -34.79 14.87
C ARG A 7 31.97 -34.49 15.99
N SER A 8 32.24 -34.97 17.21
CA SER A 8 31.43 -34.65 18.39
C SER A 8 31.47 -33.15 18.70
N SER A 9 32.67 -32.57 18.79
CA SER A 9 32.84 -31.13 19.05
C SER A 9 32.12 -30.28 18.00
N ARG A 10 32.20 -30.65 16.72
CA ARG A 10 31.51 -29.93 15.64
C ARG A 10 29.99 -30.03 15.77
N ASN A 11 29.45 -31.18 16.17
CA ASN A 11 28.01 -31.34 16.38
C ASN A 11 27.52 -30.56 17.60
N ASP A 12 28.33 -30.50 18.66
CA ASP A 12 28.05 -29.71 19.86
C ASP A 12 28.04 -28.21 19.53
N ASP A 13 28.99 -27.74 18.72
CA ASP A 13 29.01 -26.36 18.25
C ASP A 13 27.79 -26.02 17.37
N MET A 14 27.40 -26.93 16.47
CA MET A 14 26.23 -26.74 15.59
C MET A 14 24.92 -26.71 16.39
N THR A 15 24.78 -27.54 17.42
CA THR A 15 23.59 -27.55 18.29
C THR A 15 23.55 -26.31 19.20
N ALA A 16 24.71 -25.83 19.67
CA ALA A 16 24.81 -24.57 20.39
C ALA A 16 24.41 -23.37 19.51
N MET A 17 24.85 -23.35 18.25
CA MET A 17 24.45 -22.31 17.28
C MET A 17 22.96 -22.36 16.97
N ALA A 18 22.38 -23.54 16.75
CA ALA A 18 20.94 -23.69 16.53
C ALA A 18 20.13 -23.16 17.72
N THR A 19 20.54 -23.52 18.95
CA THR A 19 19.89 -23.04 20.17
C THR A 19 20.00 -21.52 20.36
N ALA A 20 21.14 -20.93 19.98
CA ALA A 20 21.33 -19.49 20.03
C ALA A 20 20.44 -18.76 18.99
N LEU A 21 20.32 -19.33 17.78
CA LEU A 21 19.45 -18.80 16.73
C LEU A 21 17.98 -18.85 17.15
N ASP A 22 17.52 -19.96 17.73
CA ASP A 22 16.15 -20.11 18.22
C ASP A 22 15.81 -19.08 19.31
N LYS A 23 16.75 -18.79 20.21
CA LYS A 23 16.59 -17.74 21.22
C LYS A 23 16.48 -16.36 20.58
N ILE A 24 17.30 -16.06 19.58
CA ILE A 24 17.21 -14.80 18.83
C ILE A 24 15.86 -14.71 18.12
N HIS A 25 15.43 -15.75 17.41
CA HIS A 25 14.14 -15.78 16.75
C HIS A 25 12.99 -15.58 17.73
N ALA A 26 13.01 -16.22 18.90
CA ALA A 26 12.01 -16.01 19.95
C ALA A 26 11.96 -14.54 20.40
N THR A 27 13.11 -13.91 20.64
CA THR A 27 13.15 -12.48 21.05
C THR A 27 12.65 -11.54 19.95
N VAL A 28 13.01 -11.79 18.69
CA VAL A 28 12.58 -10.99 17.55
C VAL A 28 11.08 -11.17 17.31
N LEU A 29 10.56 -12.39 17.43
CA LEU A 29 9.14 -12.68 17.32
C LEU A 29 8.36 -11.95 18.42
N ASP A 30 8.80 -12.00 19.67
CA ASP A 30 8.16 -11.30 20.79
C ASP A 30 8.18 -9.77 20.62
N ALA A 31 9.30 -9.19 20.20
CA ALA A 31 9.39 -7.78 19.87
C ALA A 31 8.43 -7.40 18.72
N SER A 32 8.32 -8.26 17.71
CA SER A 32 7.44 -8.04 16.55
C SER A 32 5.96 -8.15 16.90
N THR A 33 5.55 -9.12 17.72
CA THR A 33 4.17 -9.32 18.18
C THR A 33 3.75 -8.16 19.06
N ARG A 34 4.60 -7.72 19.99
CA ARG A 34 4.37 -6.55 20.84
C ARG A 34 4.20 -5.27 20.01
N LYS A 35 5.06 -5.04 19.01
CA LYS A 35 4.93 -3.89 18.10
C LYS A 35 3.65 -3.94 17.26
N ARG A 36 3.26 -5.14 16.80
CA ARG A 36 1.99 -5.36 16.08
C ARG A 36 0.79 -5.07 16.98
N GLN A 37 0.81 -5.52 18.24
CA GLN A 37 -0.24 -5.28 19.21
C GLN A 37 -0.40 -3.79 19.52
N ILE A 38 0.70 -3.09 19.84
CA ILE A 38 0.68 -1.64 20.08
C ILE A 38 0.12 -0.88 18.87
N ASN A 39 0.49 -1.29 17.65
CA ASN A 39 -0.05 -0.70 16.43
C ASN A 39 -1.53 -1.00 16.21
N ARG A 40 -2.02 -2.19 16.59
CA ARG A 40 -3.47 -2.53 16.56
C ARG A 40 -4.25 -1.68 17.56
N GLU A 41 -3.75 -1.53 18.78
CA GLU A 41 -4.37 -0.70 19.82
C GLU A 41 -4.37 0.79 19.46
N ARG A 42 -3.30 1.28 18.80
CA ARG A 42 -3.28 2.64 18.24
C ARG A 42 -4.31 2.83 17.13
N ARG A 43 -4.52 1.80 16.29
CA ARG A 43 -5.53 1.85 15.22
C ARG A 43 -6.94 1.76 15.75
N SER A 44 -7.22 0.91 16.74
CA SER A 44 -8.55 0.80 17.35
C SER A 44 -8.98 2.07 18.08
N LYS A 45 -8.02 2.85 18.58
CA LYS A 45 -8.26 4.17 19.22
C LYS A 45 -8.46 5.31 18.22
N LYS A 46 -8.08 5.15 16.95
CA LYS A 46 -8.45 6.12 15.91
C LYS A 46 -9.89 5.84 15.52
N LYS A 47 -10.78 6.82 15.71
CA LYS A 47 -12.09 6.80 15.04
C LYS A 47 -11.84 6.53 13.55
N GLY A 48 -12.62 5.62 12.96
CA GLY A 48 -12.55 5.35 11.52
C GLY A 48 -12.53 6.68 10.78
N ALA A 49 -11.66 6.80 9.77
CA ALA A 49 -11.48 8.05 9.05
C ALA A 49 -12.85 8.58 8.61
N GLU A 50 -13.24 9.73 9.16
CA GLU A 50 -14.44 10.43 8.75
C GLU A 50 -14.21 10.82 7.29
N MET A 51 -15.03 10.27 6.39
CA MET A 51 -14.87 10.51 4.96
C MET A 51 -15.13 11.98 4.67
N ALA A 52 -14.21 12.62 3.94
CA ALA A 52 -14.51 13.90 3.34
C ALA A 52 -15.60 13.68 2.27
N GLN A 53 -16.81 14.17 2.54
CA GLN A 53 -17.88 14.24 1.55
C GLN A 53 -17.63 15.49 0.70
N PHE A 54 -17.41 15.31 -0.60
CA PHE A 54 -17.28 16.40 -1.56
C PHE A 54 -18.56 16.50 -2.39
N ASP A 55 -18.98 17.72 -2.68
CA ASP A 55 -20.13 18.01 -3.54
C ASP A 55 -19.69 18.51 -4.91
N VAL A 56 -20.58 18.37 -5.90
CA VAL A 56 -20.36 18.90 -7.24
C VAL A 56 -20.21 20.42 -7.14
N GLY A 57 -19.11 20.94 -7.68
CA GLY A 57 -18.76 22.36 -7.64
C GLY A 57 -17.67 22.70 -6.63
N ASP A 58 -17.33 21.78 -5.72
CA ASP A 58 -16.27 22.01 -4.74
C ASP A 58 -14.89 22.14 -5.38
N PHE A 59 -14.13 23.14 -4.93
CA PHE A 59 -12.73 23.29 -5.33
C PHE A 59 -11.86 22.38 -4.48
N VAL A 60 -11.04 21.58 -5.15
CA VAL A 60 -10.21 20.56 -4.52
C VAL A 60 -8.77 20.57 -5.05
N LEU A 61 -7.85 20.16 -4.18
CA LEU A 61 -6.53 19.69 -4.53
C LEU A 61 -6.60 18.18 -4.75
N TYR A 62 -5.84 17.68 -5.72
CA TYR A 62 -5.76 16.26 -5.99
C TYR A 62 -4.33 15.76 -5.89
N MET A 63 -4.19 14.52 -5.41
CA MET A 63 -2.91 13.88 -5.20
C MET A 63 -2.31 13.42 -6.53
N ASN A 64 -1.09 13.87 -6.85
CA ASN A 64 -0.33 13.40 -7.98
C ASN A 64 0.87 12.58 -7.48
N VAL A 65 0.97 11.33 -7.92
CA VAL A 65 2.05 10.42 -7.56
C VAL A 65 3.06 10.38 -8.70
N TRP A 66 4.34 10.45 -8.41
CA TRP A 66 5.39 10.31 -9.44
C TRP A 66 6.60 9.61 -8.85
N SER A 67 7.40 8.92 -9.66
CA SER A 67 8.60 8.24 -9.17
C SER A 67 9.79 9.21 -9.16
N ILE A 68 10.47 9.30 -8.01
CA ILE A 68 11.81 9.91 -7.95
C ILE A 68 12.86 8.87 -8.39
N SER A 69 12.61 7.59 -8.12
CA SER A 69 13.44 6.44 -8.50
C SER A 69 12.61 5.16 -8.56
N HIS A 70 13.15 4.08 -9.12
CA HIS A 70 12.46 2.78 -9.28
C HIS A 70 11.84 2.20 -7.99
N SER A 71 12.29 2.62 -6.81
CA SER A 71 11.78 2.13 -5.52
C SER A 71 11.12 3.21 -4.64
N LYS A 72 11.12 4.48 -5.07
CA LYS A 72 10.60 5.58 -4.25
C LYS A 72 9.61 6.42 -5.03
N LEU A 73 8.34 6.24 -4.67
CA LEU A 73 7.25 7.12 -5.06
C LEU A 73 7.30 8.39 -4.21
N SER A 74 7.14 9.53 -4.84
CA SER A 74 6.88 10.81 -4.20
C SER A 74 5.47 11.22 -4.50
N VAL A 75 4.83 11.80 -3.51
CA VAL A 75 3.51 12.38 -3.65
C VAL A 75 3.67 13.89 -3.76
N THR A 76 2.75 14.55 -4.46
CA THR A 76 2.63 16.00 -4.46
C THR A 76 1.17 16.37 -4.66
N TRP A 77 0.65 17.28 -3.84
CA TRP A 77 -0.69 17.83 -4.02
C TRP A 77 -0.68 18.84 -5.16
N ARG A 78 -1.44 18.57 -6.22
CA ARG A 78 -1.64 19.52 -7.32
C ARG A 78 -2.96 20.24 -7.14
N GLY A 79 -2.98 21.51 -7.52
CA GLY A 79 -4.09 22.41 -7.22
C GLY A 79 -4.84 22.96 -8.42
N ARG A 80 -6.02 23.51 -8.10
CA ARG A 80 -7.07 24.07 -8.99
C ARG A 80 -7.85 23.01 -9.77
N ALA A 81 -8.40 22.02 -9.07
CA ALA A 81 -9.42 21.15 -9.64
C ALA A 81 -10.80 21.47 -9.04
N GLN A 82 -11.85 21.14 -9.76
CA GLN A 82 -13.23 21.22 -9.31
C GLN A 82 -13.89 19.85 -9.44
N VAL A 83 -14.71 19.47 -8.46
CA VAL A 83 -15.52 18.25 -8.55
C VAL A 83 -16.63 18.48 -9.58
N VAL A 84 -16.64 17.71 -10.65
CA VAL A 84 -17.62 17.82 -11.74
C VAL A 84 -18.74 16.81 -11.55
N LYS A 85 -18.42 15.62 -11.05
CA LYS A 85 -19.40 14.56 -10.85
C LYS A 85 -18.98 13.61 -9.75
N ILE A 86 -19.97 13.03 -9.10
CA ILE A 86 -19.80 12.00 -8.08
C ILE A 86 -20.07 10.66 -8.77
N ALA A 87 -19.04 9.83 -8.94
CA ALA A 87 -19.19 8.51 -9.55
C ALA A 87 -19.60 7.44 -8.52
N SER A 88 -19.14 7.60 -7.27
CA SER A 88 -19.48 6.77 -6.11
C SER A 88 -19.21 7.57 -4.83
N ASP A 89 -19.62 7.05 -3.67
CA ASP A 89 -19.32 7.64 -2.35
C ASP A 89 -17.81 7.86 -2.12
N TRP A 90 -16.96 7.18 -2.90
CA TRP A 90 -15.51 7.21 -2.79
C TRP A 90 -14.77 7.70 -4.03
N ILE A 91 -15.45 7.78 -5.18
CA ILE A 91 -14.83 8.12 -6.46
C ILE A 91 -15.51 9.35 -7.02
N PHE A 92 -14.71 10.38 -7.28
CA PHE A 92 -15.16 11.67 -7.78
C PHE A 92 -14.48 11.94 -9.12
N GLU A 93 -15.24 12.43 -10.09
CA GLU A 93 -14.69 13.02 -11.31
C GLU A 93 -14.30 14.47 -11.01
N ILE A 94 -13.01 14.75 -11.14
CA ILE A 94 -12.45 16.08 -10.97
C ILE A 94 -12.01 16.63 -12.32
N GLN A 95 -12.25 17.92 -12.54
CA GLN A 95 -11.73 18.65 -13.68
C GLN A 95 -10.65 19.61 -13.21
N ASN A 96 -9.46 19.50 -13.79
CA ASN A 96 -8.43 20.50 -13.61
C ASN A 96 -8.85 21.78 -14.36
N LEU A 97 -8.99 22.89 -13.64
CA LEU A 97 -9.47 24.16 -14.18
C LEU A 97 -8.44 24.88 -15.05
N VAL A 98 -7.16 24.48 -14.97
CA VAL A 98 -6.07 25.05 -15.76
C VAL A 98 -5.88 24.27 -17.06
N THR A 99 -5.90 22.93 -16.99
CA THR A 99 -5.67 22.08 -18.17
C THR A 99 -6.96 21.64 -18.86
N GLY A 100 -8.12 21.81 -18.21
CA GLY A 100 -9.42 21.34 -18.69
C GLY A 100 -9.61 19.81 -18.63
N VAL A 101 -8.58 19.06 -18.22
CA VAL A 101 -8.58 17.59 -18.19
C VAL A 101 -9.47 17.09 -17.06
N VAL A 102 -10.36 16.16 -17.39
CA VAL A 102 -11.22 15.46 -16.44
C VAL A 102 -10.59 14.11 -16.09
N GLY A 103 -10.58 13.74 -14.80
CA GLY A 103 -10.09 12.45 -14.33
C GLY A 103 -10.81 11.97 -13.07
N GLU A 104 -10.83 10.66 -12.85
CA GLU A 104 -11.37 10.05 -11.64
C GLU A 104 -10.33 10.07 -10.52
N ALA A 105 -10.75 10.48 -9.32
CA ALA A 105 -9.92 10.50 -8.12
C ALA A 105 -10.70 9.93 -6.93
N TYR A 106 -9.97 9.19 -6.09
CA TYR A 106 -10.54 8.64 -4.85
C TYR A 106 -10.61 9.73 -3.77
N SER A 107 -11.58 9.64 -2.86
CA SER A 107 -11.81 10.62 -1.78
C SER A 107 -10.56 10.90 -0.93
N SER A 108 -9.78 9.86 -0.61
CA SER A 108 -8.51 9.96 0.13
C SER A 108 -7.40 10.70 -0.62
N ARG A 109 -7.53 10.83 -1.94
CA ARG A 109 -6.62 11.55 -2.84
C ARG A 109 -7.11 12.97 -3.14
N LEU A 110 -8.17 13.42 -2.47
CA LEU A 110 -8.73 14.77 -2.59
C LEU A 110 -8.62 15.52 -1.27
N LYS A 111 -8.40 16.83 -1.37
CA LYS A 111 -8.45 17.77 -0.24
C LYS A 111 -9.22 19.00 -0.65
N PHE A 112 -10.01 19.57 0.26
CA PHE A 112 -10.65 20.85 0.02
C PHE A 112 -9.62 21.94 -0.26
N PHE A 113 -9.93 22.80 -1.22
CA PHE A 113 -9.19 24.01 -1.51
C PHE A 113 -9.59 25.08 -0.48
N ALA A 114 -9.20 24.87 0.78
CA ALA A 114 -9.36 25.84 1.86
C ALA A 114 -8.07 25.87 2.69
N ASP A 115 -7.52 27.07 2.78
CA ASP A 115 -6.21 27.43 3.29
C ASP A 115 -6.23 27.42 4.83
N ASP A 116 -5.83 26.33 5.50
CA ASP A 116 -5.33 26.44 6.90
C ASP A 116 -4.59 25.22 7.51
N ALA A 117 -4.40 24.09 6.83
CA ALA A 117 -3.70 22.95 7.46
C ALA A 117 -2.89 22.10 6.46
N LEU A 118 -1.80 22.69 5.96
CA LEU A 118 -0.91 22.08 4.99
C LEU A 118 0.18 21.17 5.63
N ASP A 119 -0.13 20.47 6.73
CA ASP A 119 0.87 19.63 7.43
C ASP A 119 0.36 18.24 7.80
N VAL A 120 -0.31 17.59 6.85
CA VAL A 120 -0.53 16.14 6.91
C VAL A 120 0.56 15.48 6.07
N THR A 121 1.61 15.00 6.74
CA THR A 121 2.71 14.22 6.13
C THR A 121 2.16 13.06 5.30
N GLU A 122 2.55 13.04 4.03
CA GLU A 122 2.12 12.11 2.96
C GLU A 122 2.15 10.62 3.34
N GLU A 123 3.05 10.24 4.25
CA GLU A 123 3.18 8.87 4.76
C GLU A 123 1.90 8.36 5.45
N LEU A 124 1.13 9.23 6.10
CA LEU A 124 -0.05 8.81 6.86
C LEU A 124 -1.25 8.53 5.96
N LEU A 125 -1.41 9.28 4.86
CA LEU A 125 -2.54 9.14 3.94
C LEU A 125 -2.36 7.96 2.97
N CYS A 126 -1.14 7.75 2.43
CA CYS A 126 -0.82 6.54 1.67
C CYS A 126 -1.03 5.27 2.50
N HIS A 127 -0.70 5.29 3.79
CA HIS A 127 -0.94 4.15 4.68
C HIS A 127 -2.40 3.96 5.09
N ILE A 128 -3.23 5.02 5.06
CA ILE A 128 -4.68 4.93 5.28
C ILE A 128 -5.36 4.33 4.04
N ALA A 129 -5.00 4.75 2.83
CA ALA A 129 -5.51 4.18 1.59
C ALA A 129 -5.17 2.68 1.46
N HIS A 130 -3.94 2.28 1.81
CA HIS A 130 -3.51 0.88 1.79
C HIS A 130 -4.20 -0.03 2.82
N LYS A 131 -4.97 0.53 3.77
CA LYS A 131 -5.46 -0.20 4.97
C LYS A 131 -6.94 -0.08 5.23
N ALA A 132 -7.63 0.88 4.60
CA ALA A 132 -9.02 1.12 4.89
C ALA A 132 -9.93 0.24 4.03
N ASN A 133 -9.73 0.14 2.70
CA ASN A 133 -10.55 -0.67 1.80
C ASN A 133 -9.72 -1.03 0.55
N GLY A 134 -9.87 -2.25 0.03
CA GLY A 134 -9.08 -2.79 -1.08
C GLY A 134 -9.07 -1.92 -2.33
N HIS A 135 -8.02 -2.07 -3.16
CA HIS A 135 -7.91 -1.41 -4.44
C HIS A 135 -8.85 -2.05 -5.46
N VAL A 136 -9.47 -1.24 -6.33
CA VAL A 136 -10.31 -1.75 -7.42
C VAL A 136 -9.45 -1.94 -8.67
N VAL A 137 -9.54 -3.10 -9.30
CA VAL A 137 -8.84 -3.39 -10.56
C VAL A 137 -9.50 -2.59 -11.68
N ASP A 138 -8.69 -1.85 -12.44
CA ASP A 138 -9.10 -1.19 -13.67
C ASP A 138 -8.88 -2.14 -14.87
N GLN A 139 -7.67 -2.68 -15.01
CA GLN A 139 -7.31 -3.57 -16.11
C GLN A 139 -6.15 -4.49 -15.74
N PHE A 140 -6.14 -5.70 -16.30
CA PHE A 140 -4.96 -6.57 -16.30
C PHE A 140 -4.09 -6.26 -17.51
N LEU A 141 -2.81 -5.93 -17.28
CA LEU A 141 -1.90 -5.45 -18.32
C LEU A 141 -1.04 -6.56 -18.91
N ASP A 142 -0.50 -7.43 -18.06
CA ASP A 142 0.43 -8.48 -18.47
C ASP A 142 0.44 -9.63 -17.45
N CYS A 143 0.94 -10.80 -17.86
CA CYS A 143 1.16 -11.93 -16.97
C CYS A 143 2.55 -12.52 -17.18
N CYS A 144 3.25 -12.82 -16.09
CA CYS A 144 4.54 -13.49 -16.15
C CYS A 144 4.60 -14.64 -15.16
N TYR A 145 5.34 -15.68 -15.51
CA TYR A 145 5.63 -16.77 -14.59
C TYR A 145 6.93 -16.46 -13.85
N ASN A 146 6.86 -16.41 -12.52
CA ASN A 146 8.02 -16.13 -11.69
C ASN A 146 8.61 -17.45 -11.18
N ASP A 147 9.70 -17.90 -11.82
CA ASP A 147 10.40 -19.15 -11.47
C ASP A 147 10.85 -19.20 -10.00
N ARG A 148 11.12 -18.05 -9.38
CA ARG A 148 11.61 -17.97 -7.98
C ARG A 148 10.49 -18.17 -6.96
N LEU A 149 9.28 -17.75 -7.30
CA LEU A 149 8.09 -17.90 -6.45
C LEU A 149 7.22 -19.08 -6.87
N THR A 150 7.56 -19.75 -7.97
CA THR A 150 6.79 -20.84 -8.59
C THR A 150 5.31 -20.49 -8.77
N ALA A 151 5.05 -19.23 -9.11
CA ALA A 151 3.70 -18.66 -9.19
C ALA A 151 3.56 -17.74 -10.40
N PHE A 152 2.33 -17.64 -10.91
CA PHE A 152 1.98 -16.65 -11.91
C PHE A 152 1.75 -15.31 -11.21
N GLU A 153 2.39 -14.26 -11.72
CA GLU A 153 2.16 -12.89 -11.33
C GLU A 153 1.46 -12.16 -12.48
N VAL A 154 0.52 -11.28 -12.14
CA VAL A 154 -0.23 -10.47 -13.09
C VAL A 154 0.05 -9.01 -12.77
N CYS A 155 0.40 -8.24 -13.80
CA CYS A 155 0.52 -6.80 -13.69
C CYS A 155 -0.87 -6.18 -13.72
N VAL A 156 -1.24 -5.52 -12.62
CA VAL A 156 -2.58 -4.96 -12.42
C VAL A 156 -2.51 -3.45 -12.46
N ARG A 157 -3.36 -2.85 -13.30
CA ARG A 157 -3.68 -1.43 -13.24
C ARG A 157 -4.83 -1.23 -12.27
N TRP A 158 -4.62 -0.33 -11.32
CA TRP A 158 -5.61 0.00 -10.29
C TRP A 158 -6.40 1.24 -10.68
N ARG A 159 -7.71 1.24 -10.42
CA ARG A 159 -8.56 2.40 -10.69
C ARG A 159 -8.15 3.60 -9.84
N CYS A 160 -8.28 4.80 -10.41
CA CYS A 160 -7.90 6.06 -9.76
C CYS A 160 -6.41 6.13 -9.35
N GLN A 161 -5.58 5.28 -9.94
CA GLN A 161 -4.16 5.17 -9.69
C GLN A 161 -3.38 5.40 -11.00
N GLN A 162 -2.17 5.96 -10.91
CA GLN A 162 -1.36 6.22 -12.10
C GLN A 162 -0.63 4.95 -12.55
N GLU A 163 -0.27 4.87 -13.84
CA GLU A 163 0.45 3.73 -14.43
C GLU A 163 1.76 3.40 -13.70
N ILE A 164 2.38 4.40 -13.08
CA ILE A 164 3.62 4.20 -12.31
C ILE A 164 3.42 3.44 -11.00
N GLU A 165 2.17 3.29 -10.59
CA GLU A 165 1.75 2.57 -9.41
C GLU A 165 1.17 1.19 -9.76
N ASP A 166 1.26 0.77 -11.04
CA ASP A 166 0.90 -0.58 -11.47
C ASP A 166 1.78 -1.60 -10.70
N SER A 167 1.15 -2.64 -10.17
CA SER A 167 1.85 -3.65 -9.35
C SER A 167 1.70 -5.05 -9.90
N TRP A 168 2.75 -5.86 -9.69
CA TRP A 168 2.74 -7.29 -9.96
C TRP A 168 2.17 -8.01 -8.74
N GLU A 169 1.00 -8.61 -8.89
CA GLU A 169 0.34 -9.37 -7.83
C GLU A 169 0.26 -10.85 -8.20
N PRO A 170 0.43 -11.77 -7.23
CA PRO A 170 0.24 -13.19 -7.48
C PRO A 170 -1.20 -13.50 -7.93
N ALA A 171 -1.35 -14.26 -9.01
CA ALA A 171 -2.64 -14.60 -9.60
C ALA A 171 -3.59 -15.29 -8.61
N ALA A 172 -3.03 -16.13 -7.72
CA ALA A 172 -3.81 -16.81 -6.68
C ALA A 172 -4.49 -15.83 -5.72
N LYS A 173 -3.81 -14.73 -5.39
CA LYS A 173 -4.34 -13.68 -4.50
C LYS A 173 -5.39 -12.84 -5.21
N LEU A 174 -5.19 -12.53 -6.49
CA LEU A 174 -6.19 -11.82 -7.30
C LEU A 174 -7.48 -12.63 -7.48
N LEU A 175 -7.39 -13.96 -7.61
CA LEU A 175 -8.56 -14.84 -7.72
C LEU A 175 -9.40 -14.84 -6.43
N GLU A 176 -8.76 -14.72 -5.27
CA GLU A 176 -9.43 -14.63 -3.97
C GLU A 176 -10.03 -13.23 -3.75
N ASP A 177 -9.28 -12.17 -4.07
CA ASP A 177 -9.65 -10.78 -3.80
C ASP A 177 -10.64 -10.21 -4.85
N VAL A 178 -10.59 -10.68 -6.11
CA VAL A 178 -11.38 -10.16 -7.24
C VAL A 178 -11.91 -11.30 -8.14
N PRO A 179 -12.72 -12.23 -7.62
CA PRO A 179 -13.17 -13.41 -8.36
C PRO A 179 -14.04 -13.09 -9.58
N THR A 180 -14.63 -11.90 -9.66
CA THR A 180 -15.50 -11.47 -10.77
C THR A 180 -14.73 -10.99 -12.00
N ALA A 181 -13.41 -10.79 -11.88
CA ALA A 181 -12.57 -10.32 -12.98
C ALA A 181 -11.92 -11.46 -13.80
N PHE A 182 -12.17 -12.72 -13.42
CA PHE A 182 -11.68 -13.94 -14.07
C PHE A 182 -12.80 -14.73 -14.75
#